data_AF-A0A952RSP9-F1
#
_entry.id   AF-A0A952RSP9-F1
#
_cell.length_a   1.000
_cell.length_b   1.000
_cell.length_c   1.000
_cell.angle_alpha   90.00
_cell.angle_beta   90.00
_cell.angle_gamma   90.00
#
_symmetry.space_group_name_H-M   'P 1'
#
loop_
_entity.id
_entity.type
_entity.pdbx_description
1 polymer ?
#
loop_
_entity_poly.entity_id
_entity_poly.type
_entity_poly.pdbx_seq_one_letter_code
_entity_poly.pdbx_strand_id
1 'polypeptide(L)'
;MGRAGRTKWYALAAVPGLAVTLIAACTGDDDVFRAAPLYAYDGATNDLPREPVTPPEAGAPALSCGDAAGAPARALLVNGERPSELVAMNLDSFAVDGRLPLDGGLGITSVTGFDPWLLDQENDLVTRLDAREPWKPVAEWSVRGDDAPAGDTRPARPVSVVQVSCSKAYVIRANRNRIAIIDPSQTTGAPTGWVDLTPFRVSGDTDTLDLSAAVWVPSKRKLFVLAGNVDRTQVITGAGVRCREVLRPAVFGIDVRTDTVVSLAGTGPGGAIELEGYDPPAGHSLIYDAPLDRLLTLSRGCNIGLPDGGASLTARRRVEQVDLATGAVKLALSLDNRPAPTGFALVDGDHAAVVFGERGYLWNPRETSLGDPIDGGAHAVANDGRGGFVGSRRKDQSLEVFTLPIGDAGAARPVATNPFTSLGGFAASIEAWPPR
;
A
#
# COMPACT_ATOMS: atom_id res chain seq x y z
N MET A 1 19.15 -24.39 -75.35
CA MET A 1 20.23 -23.98 -74.45
C MET A 1 19.65 -23.92 -73.04
N GLY A 2 19.85 -24.82 -72.06
CA GLY A 2 20.74 -25.96 -71.93
C GLY A 2 21.80 -25.75 -70.85
N ARG A 3 21.47 -25.97 -69.56
CA ARG A 3 22.28 -26.46 -68.40
C ARG A 3 21.58 -26.08 -67.08
N ALA A 4 21.02 -27.02 -66.30
CA ALA A 4 21.65 -27.86 -65.27
C ALA A 4 22.36 -27.00 -64.18
N GLY A 5 22.06 -27.04 -62.88
CA GLY A 5 21.52 -28.07 -62.00
C GLY A 5 22.50 -28.23 -60.82
N ARG A 6 22.11 -27.92 -59.57
CA ARG A 6 22.85 -28.31 -58.36
C ARG A 6 21.89 -28.58 -57.19
N THR A 7 21.69 -29.86 -56.93
CA THR A 7 21.09 -30.45 -55.72
C THR A 7 22.10 -30.34 -54.58
N LYS A 8 21.69 -29.81 -53.42
CA LYS A 8 22.47 -29.90 -52.17
C LYS A 8 21.99 -31.11 -51.38
N TRP A 9 22.93 -32.02 -51.10
CA TRP A 9 22.78 -33.11 -50.14
C TRP A 9 23.24 -32.60 -48.77
N TYR A 10 22.47 -32.86 -47.72
CA TYR A 10 22.98 -32.82 -46.35
C TYR A 10 22.98 -34.25 -45.82
N ALA A 11 24.18 -34.68 -45.42
CA ALA A 11 24.42 -35.96 -44.78
C ALA A 11 23.88 -35.92 -43.34
N LEU A 12 23.05 -36.92 -42.98
CA LEU A 12 22.81 -37.28 -41.59
C LEU A 12 24.12 -37.83 -41.02
N ALA A 13 24.68 -37.13 -40.04
CA ALA A 13 25.69 -37.69 -39.14
C ALA A 13 24.98 -38.19 -37.88
N ALA A 14 25.00 -39.50 -37.68
CA ALA A 14 24.63 -40.12 -36.42
C ALA A 14 25.79 -39.97 -35.42
N VAL A 15 25.50 -39.51 -34.20
CA VAL A 15 26.41 -39.63 -33.05
C VAL A 15 25.62 -40.18 -31.86
N PRO A 16 26.07 -41.29 -31.25
CA PRO A 16 25.42 -41.95 -30.13
C PRO A 16 25.88 -41.34 -28.79
N GLY A 17 24.97 -41.25 -27.81
CA GLY A 17 25.32 -40.78 -26.47
C GLY A 17 24.09 -40.47 -25.62
N LEU A 18 23.31 -41.49 -25.27
CA LEU A 18 22.27 -41.42 -24.25
C LEU A 18 22.94 -41.31 -22.88
N ALA A 19 23.10 -40.08 -22.39
CA ALA A 19 23.22 -39.82 -20.97
C ALA A 19 21.80 -39.61 -20.43
N VAL A 20 21.28 -40.63 -19.75
CA VAL A 20 20.02 -40.54 -19.00
C VAL A 20 20.31 -39.72 -17.74
N THR A 21 20.04 -38.41 -17.80
CA THR A 21 19.96 -37.58 -16.61
C THR A 21 18.61 -37.84 -15.97
N LEU A 22 18.62 -38.58 -14.84
CA LEU A 22 17.49 -38.66 -13.93
C LEU A 22 17.22 -37.25 -13.38
N ILE A 23 16.23 -36.57 -13.94
CA ILE A 23 15.60 -35.43 -13.27
C ILE A 23 14.72 -36.05 -12.19
N ALA A 24 15.22 -36.08 -10.97
CA ALA A 24 14.38 -36.28 -9.79
C ALA A 24 13.46 -35.06 -9.69
N ALA A 25 12.25 -35.18 -10.23
CA ALA A 25 11.17 -34.26 -9.92
C ALA A 25 10.83 -34.47 -8.46
N CYS A 26 11.18 -33.50 -7.61
CA CYS A 26 10.54 -33.37 -6.31
C CYS A 26 9.05 -33.13 -6.60
N THR A 27 8.21 -34.10 -6.22
CA THR A 27 6.77 -33.92 -6.11
C THR A 27 6.54 -32.91 -4.99
N GLY A 28 6.56 -31.62 -5.35
CA GLY A 28 6.07 -30.56 -4.49
C GLY A 28 4.57 -30.78 -4.27
N ASP A 29 4.15 -30.57 -3.02
CA ASP A 29 2.80 -30.77 -2.52
C ASP A 29 1.76 -30.12 -3.44
N ASP A 30 0.93 -30.95 -4.08
CA ASP A 30 -0.24 -30.50 -4.83
C ASP A 30 -1.34 -30.15 -3.80
N ASP A 31 -1.22 -28.99 -3.16
CA ASP A 31 -2.34 -28.41 -2.42
C ASP A 31 -3.49 -28.16 -3.41
N VAL A 32 -4.49 -29.05 -3.38
CA VAL A 32 -5.70 -28.96 -4.19
C VAL A 32 -6.49 -27.74 -3.73
N PHE A 33 -6.29 -26.61 -4.39
CA PHE A 33 -7.10 -25.41 -4.21
C PHE A 33 -8.57 -25.71 -4.53
N ARG A 34 -9.41 -25.73 -3.49
CA ARG A 34 -10.86 -25.79 -3.66
C ARG A 34 -11.35 -24.42 -4.12
N ALA A 35 -12.19 -24.41 -5.15
CA ALA A 35 -12.90 -23.20 -5.56
C ALA A 35 -13.75 -22.67 -4.39
N ALA A 36 -13.54 -21.41 -4.01
CA ALA A 36 -14.38 -20.74 -3.04
C ALA A 36 -15.80 -20.58 -3.62
N PRO A 37 -16.86 -20.90 -2.87
CA PRO A 37 -18.23 -20.67 -3.31
C PRO A 37 -18.53 -19.18 -3.50
N LEU A 38 -19.19 -18.84 -4.60
CA LEU A 38 -19.76 -17.53 -4.89
C LEU A 38 -20.90 -17.25 -3.91
N TYR A 39 -20.67 -16.44 -2.87
CA TYR A 39 -21.75 -15.95 -2.00
C TYR A 39 -22.32 -14.64 -2.51
N ALA A 40 -23.66 -14.55 -2.50
CA ALA A 40 -24.39 -13.30 -2.70
C ALA A 40 -24.30 -12.43 -1.44
N TYR A 41 -24.04 -11.14 -1.63
CA TYR A 41 -23.67 -10.18 -0.60
C TYR A 41 -24.88 -9.73 0.25
N ASP A 42 -24.91 -10.17 1.51
CA ASP A 42 -25.72 -9.59 2.60
C ASP A 42 -24.76 -9.16 3.71
N GLY A 43 -24.71 -7.85 4.00
CA GLY A 43 -23.84 -7.24 5.01
C GLY A 43 -24.06 -7.72 6.45
N ALA A 44 -25.07 -8.56 6.72
CA ALA A 44 -25.29 -9.23 8.00
C ALA A 44 -24.59 -10.60 8.13
N THR A 45 -24.01 -11.14 7.05
CA THR A 45 -23.46 -12.52 7.03
C THR A 45 -21.93 -12.62 7.12
N ASN A 46 -21.20 -11.50 7.23
CA ASN A 46 -19.73 -11.47 7.31
C ASN A 46 -19.15 -11.93 8.67
N ASP A 47 -19.97 -12.41 9.60
CA ASP A 47 -19.51 -13.06 10.84
C ASP A 47 -19.33 -14.58 10.69
N LEU A 48 -19.40 -15.12 9.46
CA LEU A 48 -19.06 -16.53 9.26
C LEU A 48 -17.57 -16.74 9.60
N PRO A 49 -17.24 -17.70 10.50
CA PRO A 49 -15.85 -17.97 10.84
C PRO A 49 -15.10 -18.37 9.57
N ARG A 50 -14.12 -17.55 9.16
CA ARG A 50 -13.08 -17.99 8.24
C ARG A 50 -12.35 -19.16 8.91
N GLU A 51 -11.99 -20.19 8.16
CA GLU A 51 -11.16 -21.24 8.76
C GLU A 51 -9.91 -20.58 9.36
N PRO A 52 -9.60 -20.85 10.64
CA PRO A 52 -8.45 -20.24 11.27
C PRO A 52 -7.21 -20.50 10.43
N VAL A 53 -6.36 -19.47 10.29
CA VAL A 53 -5.03 -19.64 9.72
C VAL A 53 -4.37 -20.80 10.44
N THR A 54 -4.16 -21.91 9.73
CA THR A 54 -3.54 -23.09 10.33
C THR A 54 -2.07 -22.73 10.55
N PRO A 55 -1.56 -22.77 11.80
CA PRO A 55 -0.16 -22.45 12.04
C PRO A 55 0.73 -23.37 11.20
N PRO A 56 1.95 -22.92 10.83
CA PRO A 56 2.92 -23.80 10.21
C PRO A 56 3.12 -25.07 11.05
N GLU A 57 3.36 -26.21 10.39
CA GLU A 57 3.49 -27.53 11.02
C GLU A 57 4.32 -27.48 12.30
N ALA A 58 3.83 -28.17 13.34
CA ALA A 58 4.45 -28.24 14.66
C ALA A 58 5.87 -28.82 14.55
N GLY A 59 6.89 -27.96 14.53
CA GLY A 59 8.29 -28.37 14.42
C GLY A 59 9.22 -27.27 13.92
N ALA A 60 8.71 -26.29 13.17
CA ALA A 60 9.49 -25.08 12.86
C ALA A 60 9.57 -24.19 14.12
N PRO A 61 10.77 -23.70 14.50
CA PRO A 61 10.86 -22.69 15.56
C PRO A 61 9.98 -21.50 15.15
N ALA A 62 9.23 -20.94 16.11
CA ALA A 62 8.48 -19.71 15.87
C ALA A 62 9.47 -18.67 15.33
N LEU A 63 9.29 -18.27 14.07
CA LEU A 63 10.15 -17.26 13.46
C LEU A 63 10.02 -16.01 14.32
N SER A 64 11.14 -15.50 14.82
CA SER A 64 11.17 -14.19 15.45
C SER A 64 10.57 -13.17 14.48
N CYS A 65 9.82 -12.19 14.98
CA CYS A 65 9.20 -11.19 14.11
C CYS A 65 10.24 -10.60 13.14
N GLY A 66 9.87 -10.51 11.87
CA GLY A 66 10.71 -9.94 10.83
C GLY A 66 11.99 -10.64 10.49
N ASP A 67 12.12 -11.95 10.74
CA ASP A 67 13.23 -12.72 10.21
C ASP A 67 13.08 -12.98 8.69
N ALA A 68 13.28 -11.91 7.91
CA ALA A 68 13.45 -11.98 6.45
C ALA A 68 14.91 -12.25 6.05
N ALA A 69 15.79 -12.66 6.97
CA ALA A 69 17.21 -12.81 6.68
C ALA A 69 17.43 -13.85 5.56
N GLY A 70 18.14 -13.42 4.51
CA GLY A 70 18.39 -14.25 3.33
C GLY A 70 17.21 -14.41 2.37
N ALA A 71 16.04 -13.84 2.68
CA ALA A 71 14.92 -13.83 1.74
C ALA A 71 15.23 -12.91 0.54
N PRO A 72 14.87 -13.30 -0.69
CA PRO A 72 14.97 -12.41 -1.84
C PRO A 72 14.01 -11.24 -1.67
N ALA A 73 14.37 -10.09 -2.26
CA ALA A 73 13.45 -8.96 -2.29
C ALA A 73 12.29 -9.27 -3.25
N ARG A 74 11.09 -8.88 -2.86
CA ARG A 74 9.85 -9.17 -3.57
C ARG A 74 9.00 -7.92 -3.69
N ALA A 75 8.32 -7.78 -4.82
CA ALA A 75 7.18 -6.89 -4.92
C ALA A 75 5.94 -7.65 -4.43
N LEU A 76 5.23 -7.08 -3.47
CA LEU A 76 3.94 -7.53 -3.00
C LEU A 76 2.89 -6.72 -3.75
N LEU A 77 2.09 -7.38 -4.59
CA LEU A 77 1.04 -6.74 -5.39
C LEU A 77 -0.32 -7.28 -4.96
N VAL A 78 -1.29 -6.40 -4.78
CA VAL A 78 -2.69 -6.81 -4.58
C VAL A 78 -3.52 -6.28 -5.74
N ASN A 79 -4.32 -7.13 -6.38
CA ASN A 79 -5.23 -6.68 -7.43
C ASN A 79 -6.45 -5.94 -6.81
N GLY A 80 -6.97 -4.95 -7.53
CA GLY A 80 -8.19 -4.25 -7.15
C GLY A 80 -9.48 -4.88 -7.70
N GLU A 81 -9.42 -6.16 -8.09
CA GLU A 81 -10.56 -6.89 -8.68
C GLU A 81 -11.22 -7.81 -7.64
N ARG A 82 -12.41 -8.33 -7.96
CA ARG A 82 -13.11 -9.33 -7.14
C ARG A 82 -13.17 -10.69 -7.84
N PRO A 83 -12.72 -11.79 -7.21
CA PRO A 83 -12.00 -11.84 -5.93
C PRO A 83 -10.61 -11.19 -6.02
N SER A 84 -10.11 -10.70 -4.88
CA SER A 84 -8.76 -10.13 -4.81
C SER A 84 -7.71 -11.23 -4.54
N GLU A 85 -6.45 -10.94 -4.80
CA GLU A 85 -5.29 -11.83 -4.71
C GLU A 85 -4.06 -10.98 -4.41
N LEU A 86 -3.30 -11.41 -3.40
CA LEU A 86 -1.93 -10.98 -3.17
C LEU A 86 -0.98 -11.86 -3.99
N VAL A 87 -0.04 -11.23 -4.70
CA VAL A 87 1.06 -11.88 -5.40
C VAL A 87 2.38 -11.40 -4.84
N ALA A 88 3.27 -12.33 -4.53
CA ALA A 88 4.65 -12.06 -4.18
C ALA A 88 5.56 -12.38 -5.39
N MET A 89 6.09 -11.34 -6.03
CA MET A 89 6.96 -11.47 -7.20
C MET A 89 8.41 -11.19 -6.84
N ASN A 90 9.31 -12.11 -7.14
CA ASN A 90 10.74 -11.97 -6.89
C ASN A 90 11.38 -10.86 -7.73
N LEU A 91 12.10 -9.92 -7.12
CA LEU A 91 12.70 -8.79 -7.83
C LEU A 91 14.06 -9.12 -8.48
N ASP A 92 14.61 -10.31 -8.26
CA ASP A 92 15.81 -10.81 -8.96
C ASP A 92 15.44 -11.65 -10.18
N SER A 93 14.52 -12.61 -10.01
CA SER A 93 14.13 -13.53 -11.09
C SER A 93 12.91 -13.07 -11.88
N PHE A 94 12.15 -12.12 -11.35
CA PHE A 94 10.85 -11.67 -11.87
C PHE A 94 9.78 -12.76 -11.96
N ALA A 95 10.02 -13.90 -11.29
CA ALA A 95 9.04 -14.95 -11.15
C ALA A 95 8.05 -14.64 -10.02
N VAL A 96 6.83 -15.18 -10.13
CA VAL A 96 5.89 -15.22 -9.01
C VAL A 96 6.32 -16.34 -8.06
N ASP A 97 6.73 -15.98 -6.85
CA ASP A 97 7.15 -16.94 -5.81
C ASP A 97 5.93 -17.53 -5.08
N GLY A 98 4.83 -16.76 -4.98
CA GLY A 98 3.61 -17.25 -4.35
C GLY A 98 2.42 -16.30 -4.46
N ARG A 99 1.26 -16.82 -4.07
CA ARG A 99 -0.05 -16.19 -4.20
C ARG A 99 -0.88 -16.44 -2.94
N LEU A 100 -1.73 -15.50 -2.58
CA LEU A 100 -2.71 -15.63 -1.49
C LEU A 100 -4.05 -15.04 -1.94
N PRO A 101 -5.10 -15.84 -2.14
CA PRO A 101 -6.42 -15.33 -2.45
C PRO A 101 -7.02 -14.53 -1.28
N LEU A 102 -7.79 -13.50 -1.61
CA LEU A 102 -8.61 -12.73 -0.68
C LEU A 102 -10.08 -12.88 -1.07
N ASP A 103 -10.93 -13.03 -0.04
CA ASP A 103 -12.37 -13.16 -0.23
C ASP A 103 -13.00 -11.81 -0.62
N GLY A 104 -12.44 -10.69 -0.13
CA GLY A 104 -12.85 -9.32 -0.46
C GLY A 104 -12.24 -8.77 -1.76
N GLY A 105 -12.70 -7.58 -2.18
CA GLY A 105 -12.21 -6.85 -3.36
C GLY A 105 -11.28 -5.67 -3.11
N LEU A 106 -11.06 -5.28 -1.85
CA LEU A 106 -10.27 -4.10 -1.47
C LEU A 106 -9.11 -4.50 -0.56
N GLY A 107 -8.22 -5.34 -1.08
CA GLY A 107 -6.98 -5.68 -0.40
C GLY A 107 -5.88 -4.65 -0.66
N ILE A 108 -5.11 -4.31 0.38
CA ILE A 108 -3.83 -3.60 0.23
C ILE A 108 -2.74 -4.25 1.09
N THR A 109 -1.49 -3.92 0.81
CA THR A 109 -0.33 -4.33 1.63
C THR A 109 0.11 -3.20 2.55
N SER A 110 0.77 -3.57 3.66
CA SER A 110 1.55 -2.65 4.47
C SER A 110 2.86 -3.31 4.91
N VAL A 111 4.00 -2.71 4.55
CA VAL A 111 5.35 -3.23 4.87
C VAL A 111 6.10 -2.36 5.89
N THR A 112 5.38 -1.63 6.74
CA THR A 112 6.04 -0.75 7.72
C THR A 112 6.40 -1.50 9.01
N GLY A 113 7.69 -1.78 9.18
CA GLY A 113 8.24 -2.39 10.38
C GLY A 113 8.93 -3.72 10.13
N PHE A 114 8.53 -4.76 10.87
CA PHE A 114 9.25 -6.03 10.93
C PHE A 114 8.64 -7.11 10.04
N ASP A 115 7.32 -7.14 9.85
CA ASP A 115 6.66 -8.15 9.04
C ASP A 115 5.86 -7.49 7.89
N PRO A 116 5.60 -8.21 6.78
CA PRO A 116 4.65 -7.78 5.77
C PRO A 116 3.22 -8.09 6.21
N TRP A 117 2.29 -7.18 5.87
CA TRP A 117 0.89 -7.28 6.25
C TRP A 117 -0.02 -7.20 5.02
N LEU A 118 -1.12 -7.95 5.06
CA LEU A 118 -2.25 -7.86 4.14
C LEU A 118 -3.45 -7.29 4.89
N LEU A 119 -4.11 -6.30 4.30
CA LEU A 119 -5.21 -5.56 4.90
C LEU A 119 -6.44 -5.78 4.03
N ASP A 120 -7.40 -6.55 4.54
CA ASP A 120 -8.70 -6.74 3.90
C ASP A 120 -9.64 -5.63 4.37
N GLN A 121 -9.79 -4.61 3.53
CA GLN A 121 -10.58 -3.43 3.88
C GLN A 121 -12.09 -3.69 3.94
N GLU A 122 -12.58 -4.74 3.29
CA GLU A 122 -14.02 -5.04 3.25
C GLU A 122 -14.46 -5.81 4.49
N ASN A 123 -13.56 -6.63 5.04
CA ASN A 123 -13.84 -7.51 6.16
C ASN A 123 -13.22 -7.03 7.49
N ASP A 124 -12.53 -5.89 7.49
CA ASP A 124 -11.84 -5.35 8.66
C ASP A 124 -10.83 -6.34 9.26
N LEU A 125 -10.11 -7.05 8.38
CA LEU A 125 -9.08 -8.00 8.77
C LEU A 125 -7.69 -7.45 8.46
N VAL A 126 -6.77 -7.75 9.36
CA VAL A 126 -5.35 -7.53 9.17
C VAL A 126 -4.65 -8.86 9.35
N THR A 127 -3.97 -9.31 8.31
CA THR A 127 -3.25 -10.59 8.28
C THR A 127 -1.75 -10.31 8.26
N ARG A 128 -1.02 -10.81 9.25
CA ARG A 128 0.44 -10.85 9.20
C ARG A 128 0.87 -12.00 8.32
N LEU A 129 1.82 -11.73 7.44
CA LEU A 129 2.37 -12.69 6.50
C LEU A 129 3.76 -13.15 6.97
N ASP A 130 4.19 -14.32 6.49
CA ASP A 130 5.53 -14.82 6.77
C ASP A 130 6.59 -13.91 6.12
N ALA A 131 7.62 -13.54 6.88
CA ALA A 131 8.66 -12.62 6.43
C ALA A 131 9.54 -13.18 5.31
N ARG A 132 9.62 -14.51 5.14
CA ARG A 132 10.40 -15.17 4.07
C ARG A 132 9.53 -15.60 2.91
N GLU A 133 8.27 -15.92 3.19
CA GLU A 133 7.26 -16.35 2.24
C GLU A 133 5.99 -15.50 2.38
N PRO A 134 6.00 -14.22 1.95
CA PRO A 134 4.92 -13.24 2.22
C PRO A 134 3.63 -13.49 1.42
N TRP A 135 3.33 -14.74 1.11
CA TRP A 135 2.04 -15.25 0.64
C TRP A 135 1.47 -16.29 1.61
N LYS A 136 2.18 -16.62 2.70
CA LYS A 136 1.71 -17.51 3.75
C LYS A 136 1.21 -16.67 4.94
N PRO A 137 -0.08 -16.74 5.29
CA PRO A 137 -0.58 -16.07 6.48
C PRO A 137 -0.01 -16.75 7.74
N VAL A 138 0.40 -15.94 8.72
CA VAL A 138 0.94 -16.40 10.01
C VAL A 138 -0.01 -16.07 11.15
N ALA A 139 -0.69 -14.93 11.05
CA ALA A 139 -1.63 -14.49 12.06
C ALA A 139 -2.69 -13.53 11.50
N GLU A 140 -3.84 -13.44 12.14
CA GLU A 140 -4.94 -12.58 11.69
C GLU A 140 -5.72 -11.94 12.85
N TRP A 141 -6.07 -10.66 12.70
CA TRP A 141 -6.86 -9.90 13.65
C TRP A 141 -8.06 -9.24 12.99
N SER A 142 -9.22 -9.29 13.65
CA SER A 142 -10.35 -8.42 13.31
C SER A 142 -10.18 -7.06 13.98
N VAL A 143 -10.21 -5.98 13.20
CA VAL A 143 -9.96 -4.61 13.66
C VAL A 143 -11.18 -3.71 13.55
N ARG A 144 -12.38 -4.29 13.39
CA ARG A 144 -13.65 -3.56 13.22
C ARG A 144 -13.94 -2.56 14.34
N GLY A 145 -13.69 -2.98 15.59
CA GLY A 145 -13.98 -2.20 16.81
C GLY A 145 -15.48 -1.98 17.06
N ASP A 146 -15.80 -1.26 18.14
CA ASP A 146 -17.15 -0.85 18.53
C ASP A 146 -17.37 0.67 18.36
N ASP A 147 -16.42 1.37 17.73
CA ASP A 147 -16.37 2.83 17.62
C ASP A 147 -16.98 3.38 16.31
N ALA A 148 -17.83 2.58 15.65
CA ALA A 148 -18.61 3.05 14.51
C ALA A 148 -19.69 4.05 14.97
N PRO A 149 -19.97 5.11 14.21
CA PRO A 149 -21.14 5.97 14.46
C PRO A 149 -22.43 5.17 14.52
N ALA A 150 -23.40 5.63 15.31
CA ALA A 150 -24.69 4.96 15.43
C ALA A 150 -25.37 4.81 14.05
N GLY A 151 -25.70 3.58 13.67
CA GLY A 151 -26.31 3.26 12.36
C GLY A 151 -25.31 3.11 11.20
N ASP A 152 -24.02 3.34 11.42
CA ASP A 152 -22.98 3.11 10.41
C ASP A 152 -22.59 1.63 10.35
N THR A 153 -22.91 0.98 9.24
CA THR A 153 -22.57 -0.43 8.98
C THR A 153 -21.32 -0.59 8.13
N ARG A 154 -20.68 0.51 7.71
CA ARG A 154 -19.49 0.48 6.85
C ARG A 154 -18.30 -0.16 7.58
N PRO A 155 -17.43 -0.87 6.84
CA PRO A 155 -16.20 -1.41 7.40
C PRO A 155 -15.28 -0.29 7.92
N ALA A 156 -14.49 -0.64 8.93
CA ALA A 156 -13.39 0.14 9.50
C ALA A 156 -12.21 0.32 8.54
N ARG A 157 -12.13 -0.45 7.44
CA ARG A 157 -11.18 -0.28 6.34
C ARG A 157 -9.75 -0.04 6.85
N PRO A 158 -9.04 -1.07 7.36
CA PRO A 158 -7.63 -0.96 7.69
C PRO A 158 -6.81 -0.42 6.49
N VAL A 159 -6.11 0.71 6.68
CA VAL A 159 -5.35 1.39 5.62
C VAL A 159 -3.83 1.31 5.80
N SER A 160 -3.36 1.02 7.00
CA SER A 160 -1.92 0.89 7.30
C SER A 160 -1.72 0.11 8.60
N VAL A 161 -0.65 -0.68 8.66
CA VAL A 161 -0.18 -1.32 9.89
C VAL A 161 1.23 -0.83 10.16
N VAL A 162 1.45 -0.24 11.34
CA VAL A 162 2.76 0.24 11.78
C VAL A 162 3.26 -0.59 12.95
N GLN A 163 4.17 -1.52 12.67
CA GLN A 163 4.75 -2.39 13.68
C GLN A 163 5.96 -1.73 14.34
N VAL A 164 5.85 -1.46 15.65
CA VAL A 164 6.89 -0.76 16.42
C VAL A 164 7.77 -1.72 17.24
N SER A 165 7.30 -2.95 17.45
CA SER A 165 8.07 -4.06 18.02
C SER A 165 7.45 -5.41 17.64
N CYS A 166 8.10 -6.53 18.01
CA CYS A 166 7.52 -7.87 17.84
C CYS A 166 6.20 -8.09 18.60
N SER A 167 5.89 -7.25 19.58
CA SER A 167 4.72 -7.41 20.44
C SER A 167 3.78 -6.20 20.40
N LYS A 168 3.97 -5.30 19.43
CA LYS A 168 3.14 -4.10 19.29
C LYS A 168 3.11 -3.58 17.87
N ALA A 169 1.90 -3.46 17.33
CA ALA A 169 1.63 -2.74 16.10
C ALA A 169 0.37 -1.88 16.24
N TYR A 170 0.33 -0.78 15.49
CA TYR A 170 -0.84 0.09 15.38
C TYR A 170 -1.53 -0.16 14.05
N VAL A 171 -2.85 -0.32 14.07
CA VAL A 171 -3.67 -0.46 12.87
C VAL A 171 -4.44 0.83 12.64
N ILE A 172 -4.10 1.50 11.55
CA ILE A 172 -4.77 2.70 11.07
C ILE A 172 -6.01 2.29 10.29
N ARG A 173 -7.14 2.88 10.63
CA ARG A 173 -8.46 2.51 10.11
C ARG A 173 -9.15 3.75 9.58
N ALA A 174 -9.64 3.68 8.36
CA ALA A 174 -10.48 4.75 7.83
C ALA A 174 -11.87 4.70 8.50
N ASN A 175 -12.61 5.82 8.52
CA ASN A 175 -13.94 5.89 9.15
C ASN A 175 -13.99 5.51 10.63
N ARG A 176 -12.94 5.73 11.41
CA ARG A 176 -12.91 5.34 12.82
C ARG A 176 -12.24 6.42 13.66
N ASN A 177 -12.70 6.52 14.91
CA ASN A 177 -12.18 7.48 15.89
C ASN A 177 -11.17 6.83 16.84
N ARG A 178 -10.79 5.57 16.58
CA ARG A 178 -9.75 4.87 17.33
C ARG A 178 -8.73 4.21 16.42
N ILE A 179 -7.50 4.12 16.90
CA ILE A 179 -6.45 3.29 16.29
C ILE A 179 -6.34 1.99 17.08
N ALA A 180 -6.36 0.85 16.40
CA ALA A 180 -6.23 -0.44 17.06
C ALA A 180 -4.77 -0.67 17.47
N ILE A 181 -4.55 -1.26 18.63
CA ILE A 181 -3.25 -1.80 19.04
C ILE A 181 -3.37 -3.31 19.00
N ILE A 182 -2.48 -3.98 18.28
CA ILE A 182 -2.40 -5.44 18.21
C ILE A 182 -1.03 -5.91 18.73
N ASP A 183 -0.97 -7.17 19.15
CA ASP A 183 0.25 -7.84 19.59
C ASP A 183 0.66 -8.88 18.53
N PRO A 184 1.63 -8.58 17.64
CA PRO A 184 2.10 -9.51 16.62
C PRO A 184 2.74 -10.78 17.19
N SER A 185 3.04 -10.88 18.48
CA SER A 185 3.54 -12.14 19.05
C SER A 185 2.45 -13.22 19.11
N GLN A 186 1.18 -12.83 18.96
CA GLN A 186 0.02 -13.72 18.91
C GLN A 186 -0.24 -14.25 17.49
N THR A 187 -0.91 -15.40 17.38
CA THR A 187 -1.26 -16.04 16.10
C THR A 187 -2.66 -15.70 15.61
N THR A 188 -3.53 -15.15 16.46
CA THR A 188 -4.83 -14.59 16.09
C THR A 188 -5.37 -13.78 17.25
N GLY A 189 -6.31 -12.85 17.01
CA GLY A 189 -7.10 -12.29 18.08
C GLY A 189 -7.85 -11.00 17.77
N ALA A 190 -8.27 -10.35 18.85
CA ALA A 190 -8.80 -9.00 18.84
C ALA A 190 -7.70 -7.99 19.23
N PRO A 191 -7.88 -6.69 18.97
CA PRO A 191 -6.96 -5.65 19.42
C PRO A 191 -6.77 -5.70 20.94
N THR A 192 -5.52 -5.60 21.38
CA THR A 192 -5.13 -5.56 22.80
C THR A 192 -5.42 -4.20 23.45
N GLY A 193 -5.68 -3.18 22.64
CA GLY A 193 -6.01 -1.84 23.10
C GLY A 193 -6.43 -0.92 21.96
N TRP A 194 -6.77 0.32 22.33
CA TRP A 194 -7.22 1.35 21.41
C TRP A 194 -6.64 2.70 21.84
N VAL A 195 -6.18 3.49 20.86
CA VAL A 195 -5.89 4.91 21.07
C VAL A 195 -7.14 5.71 20.69
N ASP A 196 -7.71 6.45 21.64
CA ASP A 196 -8.88 7.30 21.41
C ASP A 196 -8.48 8.64 20.76
N LEU A 197 -9.08 8.93 19.62
CA LEU A 197 -8.86 10.14 18.84
C LEU A 197 -9.99 11.15 18.95
N THR A 198 -10.99 10.90 19.80
CA THR A 198 -12.08 11.84 20.08
C THR A 198 -11.60 13.27 20.35
N PRO A 199 -10.48 13.51 21.09
CA PRO A 199 -9.95 14.86 21.30
C PRO A 199 -9.49 15.61 20.05
N PHE A 200 -9.32 14.91 18.92
CA PHE A 200 -8.85 15.47 17.65
C PHE A 200 -9.98 15.76 16.67
N ARG A 201 -11.23 15.49 17.06
CA ARG A 201 -12.40 15.86 16.26
C ARG A 201 -12.55 17.38 16.21
N VAL A 202 -12.67 17.90 14.99
CA VAL A 202 -12.99 19.30 14.70
C VAL A 202 -14.49 19.53 14.69
N SER A 203 -14.92 20.75 15.01
CA SER A 203 -16.32 21.16 14.84
C SER A 203 -16.74 21.07 13.37
N GLY A 204 -17.82 20.34 13.10
CA GLY A 204 -18.31 20.09 11.73
C GLY A 204 -17.84 18.78 11.10
N ASP A 205 -16.97 18.02 11.78
CA ASP A 205 -16.74 16.60 11.49
C ASP A 205 -17.81 15.79 12.24
N THR A 206 -18.87 15.42 11.53
CA THR A 206 -20.09 14.87 12.15
C THR A 206 -19.90 13.44 12.66
N ASP A 207 -18.92 12.70 12.13
CA ASP A 207 -18.91 11.25 12.25
C ASP A 207 -17.56 10.74 12.78
N THR A 208 -16.56 10.69 11.90
CA THR A 208 -15.33 9.91 12.10
C THR A 208 -14.14 10.57 11.45
N LEU A 209 -12.97 10.46 12.11
CA LEU A 209 -11.72 10.80 11.48
C LEU A 209 -11.43 9.86 10.31
N ASP A 210 -11.02 10.44 9.19
CA ASP A 210 -10.59 9.70 8.02
C ASP A 210 -9.07 9.50 8.05
N LEU A 211 -8.62 8.51 8.80
CA LEU A 211 -7.20 8.19 8.88
C LEU A 211 -6.72 7.57 7.58
N SER A 212 -5.57 8.02 7.09
CA SER A 212 -5.09 7.67 5.75
C SER A 212 -3.78 6.90 5.77
N ALA A 213 -2.81 7.30 6.61
CA ALA A 213 -1.51 6.67 6.71
C ALA A 213 -0.86 6.99 8.07
N ALA A 214 0.17 6.23 8.44
CA ALA A 214 1.01 6.53 9.59
C ALA A 214 2.45 6.08 9.36
N VAL A 215 3.39 6.71 10.07
CA VAL A 215 4.80 6.33 10.04
C VAL A 215 5.42 6.39 11.44
N TRP A 216 6.20 5.38 11.77
CA TRP A 216 6.95 5.29 13.02
C TRP A 216 8.32 5.92 12.88
N VAL A 217 8.69 6.82 13.79
CA VAL A 217 10.04 7.42 13.86
C VAL A 217 10.73 6.98 15.15
N PRO A 218 11.57 5.92 15.11
CA PRO A 218 12.19 5.34 16.29
C PRO A 218 12.99 6.34 17.13
N SER A 219 13.75 7.23 16.46
CA SER A 219 14.60 8.23 17.11
C SER A 219 13.81 9.23 17.97
N LYS A 220 12.56 9.51 17.59
CA LYS A 220 11.66 10.43 18.32
C LYS A 220 10.72 9.69 19.27
N ARG A 221 10.69 8.36 19.18
CA ARG A 221 9.72 7.50 19.84
C ARG A 221 8.26 7.90 19.59
N LYS A 222 7.96 8.41 18.39
CA LYS A 222 6.60 8.85 18.02
C LYS A 222 6.11 8.19 16.74
N LEU A 223 4.85 7.76 16.78
CA LEU A 223 4.07 7.42 15.60
C LEU A 223 3.41 8.70 15.10
N PHE A 224 3.65 9.07 13.84
CA PHE A 224 2.97 10.18 13.19
C PHE A 224 1.82 9.63 12.36
N VAL A 225 0.63 10.19 12.52
CA VAL A 225 -0.59 9.73 11.85
C VAL A 225 -1.17 10.88 11.05
N LEU A 226 -1.53 10.60 9.79
CA LEU A 226 -2.19 11.54 8.90
C LEU A 226 -3.70 11.30 8.90
N ALA A 227 -4.45 12.29 9.39
CA ALA A 227 -5.90 12.35 9.27
C ALA A 227 -6.30 13.29 8.15
N GLY A 228 -7.21 12.84 7.28
CA GLY A 228 -7.79 13.67 6.22
C GLY A 228 -8.76 14.73 6.75
N ASN A 229 -9.37 14.51 7.93
CA ASN A 229 -10.40 15.37 8.52
C ASN A 229 -11.42 15.85 7.47
N VAL A 230 -12.10 14.93 6.80
CA VAL A 230 -13.05 15.25 5.72
C VAL A 230 -14.48 15.00 6.15
N ASP A 231 -15.40 15.89 5.78
CA ASP A 231 -16.84 15.65 5.92
C ASP A 231 -17.32 14.79 4.74
N ARG A 232 -17.46 13.48 5.00
CA ARG A 232 -17.92 12.49 4.02
C ARG A 232 -19.39 12.64 3.63
N THR A 233 -20.18 13.47 4.32
CA THR A 233 -21.56 13.80 3.90
C THR A 233 -21.57 14.87 2.80
N GLN A 234 -20.46 15.59 2.62
CA GLN A 234 -20.32 16.69 1.67
C GLN A 234 -19.48 16.28 0.45
N VAL A 235 -19.76 15.12 -0.11
CA VAL A 235 -19.15 14.64 -1.36
C VAL A 235 -19.94 15.20 -2.54
N ILE A 236 -19.25 15.78 -3.52
CA ILE A 236 -19.87 16.12 -4.81
C ILE A 236 -19.87 14.84 -5.66
N THR A 237 -21.06 14.39 -6.06
CA THR A 237 -21.25 13.21 -6.92
C THR A 237 -20.33 13.27 -8.13
N GLY A 238 -19.48 12.26 -8.29
CA GLY A 238 -18.53 12.15 -9.40
C GLY A 238 -17.31 13.08 -9.34
N ALA A 239 -17.19 13.98 -8.35
CA ALA A 239 -16.09 14.94 -8.26
C ALA A 239 -15.20 14.77 -7.02
N GLY A 240 -15.68 14.17 -5.93
CA GLY A 240 -14.90 13.94 -4.70
C GLY A 240 -15.25 14.89 -3.56
N VAL A 241 -14.35 15.08 -2.59
CA VAL A 241 -14.61 15.89 -1.38
C VAL A 241 -14.60 17.40 -1.66
N ARG A 242 -15.38 18.19 -0.92
CA ARG A 242 -15.38 19.66 -1.00
C ARG A 242 -14.25 20.27 -0.17
N CYS A 243 -13.70 21.39 -0.64
CA CYS A 243 -12.79 22.20 0.16
C CYS A 243 -13.58 22.83 1.32
N ARG A 244 -13.22 22.50 2.56
CA ARG A 244 -13.83 23.08 3.76
C ARG A 244 -12.73 23.61 4.67
N GLU A 245 -12.57 24.93 4.72
CA GLU A 245 -11.51 25.58 5.50
C GLU A 245 -11.51 25.21 6.99
N VAL A 246 -12.67 24.81 7.54
CA VAL A 246 -12.82 24.36 8.93
C VAL A 246 -12.39 22.90 9.17
N LEU A 247 -12.23 22.11 8.11
CA LEU A 247 -11.94 20.68 8.15
C LEU A 247 -10.67 20.40 7.33
N ARG A 248 -9.52 20.76 7.92
CA ARG A 248 -8.21 20.61 7.29
C ARG A 248 -7.58 19.28 7.70
N PRO A 249 -6.95 18.53 6.77
CA PRO A 249 -6.11 17.40 7.15
C PRO A 249 -5.04 17.82 8.15
N ALA A 250 -4.64 16.89 9.00
CA ALA A 250 -3.66 17.18 10.02
C ALA A 250 -2.79 15.96 10.33
N VAL A 251 -1.57 16.23 10.76
CA VAL A 251 -0.67 15.24 11.34
C VAL A 251 -0.70 15.37 12.86
N PHE A 252 -0.91 14.27 13.57
CA PHE A 252 -0.77 14.20 15.02
C PHE A 252 0.23 13.11 15.41
N GLY A 253 0.75 13.17 16.64
CA GLY A 253 1.72 12.22 17.16
C GLY A 253 1.12 11.31 18.22
N ILE A 254 1.57 10.06 18.30
CA ILE A 254 1.30 9.15 19.42
C ILE A 254 2.64 8.79 20.07
N ASP A 255 2.72 8.94 21.40
CA ASP A 255 3.83 8.38 22.17
C ASP A 255 3.59 6.88 22.35
N VAL A 256 4.45 6.08 21.75
CA VAL A 256 4.26 4.62 21.73
C VAL A 256 4.53 3.95 23.07
N ARG A 257 5.10 4.67 24.05
CA ARG A 257 5.30 4.12 25.40
C ARG A 257 4.02 4.18 26.20
N THR A 258 3.21 5.22 26.00
CA THR A 258 2.00 5.49 26.78
C THR A 258 0.72 5.22 26.01
N ASP A 259 0.79 5.00 24.69
CA ASP A 259 -0.38 4.84 23.81
C ASP A 259 -1.31 6.05 23.84
N THR A 260 -0.74 7.22 24.09
CA THR A 260 -1.49 8.48 24.16
C THR A 260 -1.10 9.38 23.01
N VAL A 261 -2.09 10.08 22.47
CA VAL A 261 -1.84 11.15 21.52
C VAL A 261 -1.09 12.28 22.21
N VAL A 262 -0.12 12.86 21.52
CA VAL A 262 0.74 13.95 21.99
C VAL A 262 0.66 15.13 21.04
N SER A 263 0.65 16.34 21.61
CA SER A 263 0.75 17.57 20.84
C SER A 263 2.07 17.61 20.05
N LEU A 264 1.96 18.07 18.81
CA LEU A 264 3.09 18.39 17.93
C LEU A 264 3.37 19.91 17.90
N ALA A 265 2.76 20.66 18.82
CA ALA A 265 2.80 22.12 18.89
C ALA A 265 2.25 22.83 17.62
N GLY A 266 1.38 22.14 16.87
CA GLY A 266 0.66 22.74 15.75
C GLY A 266 -0.59 23.52 16.16
N THR A 267 -1.26 24.11 15.18
CA THR A 267 -2.46 24.96 15.38
C THR A 267 -3.77 24.18 15.39
N GLY A 268 -3.75 22.91 14.99
CA GLY A 268 -4.94 22.07 14.89
C GLY A 268 -5.38 21.49 16.24
N PRO A 269 -6.51 20.76 16.25
CA PRO A 269 -7.01 20.09 17.46
C PRO A 269 -5.96 19.22 18.13
N GLY A 270 -5.96 19.22 19.47
CA GLY A 270 -5.00 18.47 20.28
C GLY A 270 -3.53 18.82 20.01
N GLY A 271 -3.25 19.95 19.36
CA GLY A 271 -1.90 20.38 18.97
C GLY A 271 -1.37 19.68 17.72
N ALA A 272 -2.25 19.17 16.86
CA ALA A 272 -1.91 18.62 15.56
C ALA A 272 -1.40 19.69 14.60
N ILE A 273 -0.58 19.29 13.62
CA ILE A 273 -0.06 20.16 12.56
C ILE A 273 -1.06 20.13 11.40
N GLU A 274 -1.73 21.26 11.15
CA GLU A 274 -2.69 21.39 10.05
C GLU A 274 -1.98 21.51 8.70
N LEU A 275 -2.59 20.92 7.68
CA LEU A 275 -2.13 20.91 6.30
C LEU A 275 -3.10 21.71 5.42
N GLU A 276 -2.64 22.12 4.23
CA GLU A 276 -3.42 22.87 3.25
C GLU A 276 -3.93 22.00 2.09
N GLY A 277 -3.43 20.76 1.97
CA GLY A 277 -3.92 19.73 1.07
C GLY A 277 -5.24 19.13 1.56
N TYR A 278 -5.85 18.25 0.76
CA TYR A 278 -7.11 17.56 1.07
C TYR A 278 -7.12 16.15 0.46
N ASP A 279 -7.97 15.28 1.00
CA ASP A 279 -8.20 13.89 0.54
C ASP A 279 -6.88 13.11 0.37
N PRO A 280 -6.09 12.90 1.45
CA PRO A 280 -4.91 12.07 1.35
C PRO A 280 -5.28 10.63 0.95
N PRO A 281 -4.60 10.01 -0.03
CA PRO A 281 -4.89 8.61 -0.39
C PRO A 281 -4.59 7.67 0.79
N ALA A 282 -5.30 6.55 0.85
CA ALA A 282 -5.04 5.52 1.86
C ALA A 282 -3.67 4.84 1.66
N GLY A 283 -3.02 4.46 2.75
CA GLY A 283 -1.78 3.67 2.77
C GLY A 283 -0.50 4.50 2.59
N HIS A 284 -0.29 5.07 1.41
CA HIS A 284 1.02 5.63 1.01
C HIS A 284 1.07 7.17 0.94
N SER A 285 0.19 7.84 1.67
CA SER A 285 0.10 9.31 1.66
C SER A 285 1.03 10.02 2.64
N LEU A 286 1.70 9.28 3.54
CA LEU A 286 2.62 9.83 4.53
C LEU A 286 3.95 9.07 4.51
N ILE A 287 5.06 9.77 4.29
CA ILE A 287 6.41 9.19 4.27
C ILE A 287 7.33 9.98 5.22
N TYR A 288 8.22 9.29 5.93
CA TYR A 288 9.31 9.91 6.67
C TYR A 288 10.57 9.98 5.81
N ASP A 289 11.06 11.19 5.57
CA ASP A 289 12.33 11.46 4.89
C ASP A 289 13.40 11.68 5.97
N ALA A 290 14.05 10.58 6.38
CA ALA A 290 15.00 10.55 7.48
C ALA A 290 16.23 11.46 7.29
N PRO A 291 16.86 11.54 6.10
CA PRO A 291 17.99 12.45 5.86
C PRO A 291 17.68 13.94 6.14
N LEU A 292 16.43 14.36 5.98
CA LEU A 292 15.99 15.74 6.19
C LEU A 292 15.10 15.92 7.43
N ASP A 293 14.92 14.86 8.22
CA ASP A 293 14.05 14.81 9.40
C ASP A 293 12.68 15.49 9.18
N ARG A 294 12.02 15.15 8.07
CA ARG A 294 10.73 15.71 7.67
C ARG A 294 9.72 14.62 7.31
N LEU A 295 8.44 14.94 7.39
CA LEU A 295 7.38 14.15 6.78
C LEU A 295 7.03 14.73 5.42
N LEU A 296 6.69 13.88 4.45
CA LEU A 296 6.10 14.25 3.17
C LEU A 296 4.67 13.72 3.10
N THR A 297 3.72 14.58 2.76
CA THR A 297 2.29 14.23 2.71
C THR A 297 1.71 14.46 1.32
N LEU A 298 1.13 13.43 0.71
CA LEU A 298 0.43 13.52 -0.58
C LEU A 298 -1.06 13.83 -0.39
N SER A 299 -1.61 14.75 -1.18
CA SER A 299 -3.03 15.12 -1.18
C SER A 299 -3.66 15.06 -2.57
N ARG A 300 -4.84 14.43 -2.68
CA ARG A 300 -5.63 14.33 -3.92
C ARG A 300 -6.41 15.59 -4.27
N GLY A 301 -6.45 16.53 -3.33
CA GLY A 301 -7.11 17.81 -3.43
C GLY A 301 -8.59 17.75 -3.11
N CYS A 302 -9.25 18.86 -3.33
CA CYS A 302 -10.66 19.05 -3.04
C CYS A 302 -11.32 19.91 -4.10
N ASN A 303 -12.64 19.83 -4.13
CA ASN A 303 -13.48 20.54 -5.08
C ASN A 303 -13.89 21.90 -4.49
N ILE A 304 -13.56 22.97 -5.22
CA ILE A 304 -14.08 24.29 -4.96
C ILE A 304 -15.45 24.35 -5.64
N GLY A 305 -16.52 24.34 -4.85
CA GLY A 305 -17.87 24.50 -5.39
C GLY A 305 -18.01 25.86 -6.05
N LEU A 306 -18.47 25.90 -7.30
CA LEU A 306 -18.88 27.16 -7.91
C LEU A 306 -20.23 27.60 -7.28
N PRO A 307 -20.45 28.90 -7.03
CA PRO A 307 -21.68 29.40 -6.40
C PRO A 307 -22.99 29.03 -7.12
N ASP A 308 -22.90 28.65 -8.39
CA ASP A 308 -24.02 28.34 -9.29
C ASP A 308 -24.27 26.83 -9.48
N GLY A 309 -23.52 25.96 -8.80
CA GLY A 309 -23.60 24.51 -9.00
C GLY A 309 -22.97 24.01 -10.30
N GLY A 310 -22.17 24.84 -10.97
CA GLY A 310 -21.40 24.47 -12.16
C GLY A 310 -20.21 23.53 -11.88
N ALA A 311 -19.47 23.19 -12.95
CA ALA A 311 -18.32 22.29 -12.88
C ALA A 311 -17.30 22.73 -11.82
N SER A 312 -17.05 21.89 -10.83
CA SER A 312 -16.12 22.22 -9.76
C SER A 312 -14.68 22.23 -10.26
N LEU A 313 -13.94 23.27 -9.90
CA LEU A 313 -12.49 23.27 -10.03
C LEU A 313 -11.91 22.48 -8.87
N THR A 314 -11.14 21.43 -9.17
CA THR A 314 -10.34 20.79 -8.14
C THR A 314 -9.09 21.62 -7.87
N ALA A 315 -8.78 21.81 -6.60
CA ALA A 315 -7.61 22.52 -6.11
C ALA A 315 -6.98 21.77 -4.94
N ARG A 316 -5.92 22.33 -4.37
CA ARG A 316 -5.23 21.78 -3.19
C ARG A 316 -4.65 20.38 -3.41
N ARG A 317 -4.36 20.00 -4.66
CA ARG A 317 -3.54 18.85 -4.99
C ARG A 317 -2.09 19.23 -4.75
N ARG A 318 -1.38 18.51 -3.88
CA ARG A 318 -0.03 18.88 -3.48
C ARG A 318 0.72 17.77 -2.77
N VAL A 319 2.03 17.94 -2.70
CA VAL A 319 2.88 17.37 -1.66
C VAL A 319 3.26 18.48 -0.71
N GLU A 320 3.03 18.27 0.58
CA GLU A 320 3.49 19.15 1.65
C GLU A 320 4.60 18.47 2.43
N GLN A 321 5.51 19.28 2.97
CA GLN A 321 6.52 18.81 3.90
C GLN A 321 6.24 19.37 5.30
N VAL A 322 6.46 18.55 6.33
CA VAL A 322 6.40 18.93 7.74
C VAL A 322 7.79 18.74 8.33
N ASP A 323 8.43 19.83 8.74
CA ASP A 323 9.69 19.79 9.46
C ASP A 323 9.46 19.26 10.89
N LEU A 324 10.10 18.14 11.26
CA LEU A 324 9.84 17.50 12.56
C LEU A 324 10.59 18.14 13.74
N ALA A 325 11.45 19.14 13.49
CA ALA A 325 12.10 19.90 14.55
C ALA A 325 11.27 21.12 14.96
N THR A 326 10.61 21.76 14.00
CA THR A 326 9.89 23.03 14.18
C THR A 326 8.37 22.90 14.09
N GLY A 327 7.87 21.81 13.48
CA GLY A 327 6.45 21.65 13.14
C GLY A 327 6.01 22.51 11.95
N ALA A 328 6.94 23.19 11.27
CA ALA A 328 6.61 24.07 10.16
C ALA A 328 6.17 23.27 8.92
N VAL A 329 5.09 23.74 8.28
CA VAL A 329 4.58 23.19 7.03
C VAL A 329 5.03 24.03 5.86
N LYS A 330 5.50 23.38 4.79
CA LYS A 330 5.82 24.03 3.52
C LYS A 330 5.23 23.25 2.36
N LEU A 331 4.72 23.96 1.35
CA LEU A 331 4.40 23.38 0.06
C LEU A 331 5.69 22.87 -0.61
N ALA A 332 5.81 21.57 -0.80
CA ALA A 332 6.94 20.95 -1.49
C ALA A 332 6.70 20.92 -3.01
N LEU A 333 5.50 20.52 -3.43
CA LEU A 333 5.12 20.38 -4.83
C LEU A 333 3.64 20.73 -5.03
N SER A 334 3.34 21.65 -5.95
CA SER A 334 1.96 21.88 -6.40
C SER A 334 1.58 20.90 -7.50
N LEU A 335 0.39 20.32 -7.39
CA LEU A 335 -0.17 19.36 -8.35
C LEU A 335 -1.54 19.81 -8.87
N ASP A 336 -1.92 21.08 -8.66
CA ASP A 336 -3.24 21.61 -9.03
C ASP A 336 -3.51 21.53 -10.54
N ASN A 337 -2.46 21.54 -11.37
CA ASN A 337 -2.56 21.36 -12.82
C ASN A 337 -2.50 19.89 -13.29
N ARG A 338 -2.55 18.93 -12.36
CA ARG A 338 -2.54 17.49 -12.65
C ARG A 338 -3.86 16.84 -12.23
N PRO A 339 -4.18 15.63 -12.74
CA PRO A 339 -5.24 14.78 -12.18
C PRO A 339 -4.99 14.50 -10.68
N ALA A 340 -5.98 13.92 -10.00
CA ALA A 340 -5.78 13.49 -8.62
C ALA A 340 -4.64 12.46 -8.53
N PRO A 341 -3.60 12.69 -7.71
CA PRO A 341 -2.58 11.67 -7.50
C PRO A 341 -3.18 10.41 -6.86
N THR A 342 -2.59 9.26 -7.16
CA THR A 342 -3.04 7.94 -6.69
C THR A 342 -1.96 7.17 -5.95
N GLY A 343 -0.69 7.55 -6.11
CA GLY A 343 0.44 6.89 -5.47
C GLY A 343 1.64 7.82 -5.29
N PHE A 344 2.45 7.51 -4.29
CA PHE A 344 3.65 8.26 -3.92
C PHE A 344 4.68 7.31 -3.33
N ALA A 345 5.92 7.40 -3.80
CA ALA A 345 7.03 6.62 -3.26
C ALA A 345 8.28 7.49 -3.15
N LEU A 346 9.09 7.22 -2.12
CA LEU A 346 10.36 7.87 -1.85
C LEU A 346 11.45 6.79 -1.80
N VAL A 347 12.53 7.01 -2.54
CA VAL A 347 13.74 6.17 -2.42
C VAL A 347 14.73 6.81 -1.47
N ASP A 348 14.98 8.11 -1.64
CA ASP A 348 15.84 8.92 -0.78
C ASP A 348 15.41 10.40 -0.83
N GLY A 349 16.16 11.28 -0.17
CA GLY A 349 15.84 12.71 -0.07
C GLY A 349 15.87 13.48 -1.40
N ASP A 350 16.37 12.87 -2.49
CA ASP A 350 16.51 13.45 -3.82
C ASP A 350 15.71 12.70 -4.90
N HIS A 351 15.15 11.52 -4.59
CA HIS A 351 14.44 10.66 -5.54
C HIS A 351 13.09 10.18 -5.01
N ALA A 352 12.03 10.65 -5.66
CA ALA A 352 10.65 10.25 -5.43
C ALA A 352 9.91 10.01 -6.75
N ALA A 353 8.75 9.38 -6.67
CA ALA A 353 7.83 9.23 -7.79
C ALA A 353 6.40 9.57 -7.35
N VAL A 354 5.65 10.27 -8.22
CA VAL A 354 4.23 10.58 -8.02
C VAL A 354 3.42 10.03 -9.19
N VAL A 355 2.30 9.37 -8.87
CA VAL A 355 1.46 8.67 -9.85
C VAL A 355 0.06 9.28 -9.90
N PHE A 356 -0.54 9.30 -11.09
CA PHE A 356 -1.81 9.96 -11.44
C PHE A 356 -2.68 9.04 -12.33
N GLY A 357 -3.16 7.93 -11.79
CA GLY A 357 -3.98 6.97 -12.55
C GLY A 357 -3.16 6.18 -13.57
N GLU A 358 -2.95 6.69 -14.78
CA GLU A 358 -2.16 6.00 -15.83
C GLU A 358 -0.83 6.70 -16.14
N ARG A 359 -0.50 7.78 -15.42
CA ARG A 359 0.71 8.58 -15.62
C ARG A 359 1.56 8.56 -14.37
N GLY A 360 2.88 8.48 -14.52
CA GLY A 360 3.83 8.61 -13.43
C GLY A 360 4.92 9.61 -13.77
N TYR A 361 5.48 10.27 -12.76
CA TYR A 361 6.58 11.21 -12.91
C TYR A 361 7.61 10.97 -11.81
N LEU A 362 8.88 11.06 -12.18
CA LEU A 362 9.97 11.21 -11.22
C LEU A 362 9.90 12.61 -10.61
N TRP A 363 10.38 12.75 -9.38
CA TRP A 363 10.42 14.02 -8.67
C TRP A 363 11.62 14.05 -7.74
N ASN A 364 12.34 15.17 -7.72
CA ASN A 364 13.30 15.46 -6.66
C ASN A 364 12.59 16.24 -5.54
N PRO A 365 12.49 15.71 -4.32
CA PRO A 365 11.82 16.37 -3.19
C PRO A 365 12.38 17.74 -2.75
N ARG A 366 13.47 18.22 -3.38
CA ARG A 366 14.02 19.58 -3.21
C ARG A 366 13.53 20.57 -4.26
N GLU A 367 12.96 20.06 -5.35
CA GLU A 367 12.45 20.85 -6.46
C GLU A 367 10.93 21.06 -6.35
N THR A 368 10.45 22.19 -6.85
CA THR A 368 9.02 22.58 -6.79
C THR A 368 8.22 22.14 -8.01
N SER A 369 8.83 21.37 -8.91
CA SER A 369 8.22 20.82 -10.12
C SER A 369 8.55 19.35 -10.28
N LEU A 370 7.62 18.60 -10.87
CA LEU A 370 7.86 17.23 -11.31
C LEU A 370 9.01 17.19 -12.34
N GLY A 371 9.81 16.13 -12.29
CA GLY A 371 10.84 15.83 -13.28
C GLY A 371 10.27 15.03 -14.46
N ASP A 372 11.10 14.15 -15.01
CA ASP A 372 10.77 13.38 -16.20
C ASP A 372 9.58 12.44 -15.98
N PRO A 373 8.72 12.25 -17.01
CA PRO A 373 7.70 11.22 -16.97
C PRO A 373 8.32 9.83 -16.89
N ILE A 374 7.64 8.91 -16.22
CA ILE A 374 7.97 7.48 -16.28
C ILE A 374 7.51 6.96 -17.64
N ASP A 375 8.42 6.38 -18.42
CA ASP A 375 8.14 5.87 -19.75
C ASP A 375 7.00 4.85 -19.71
N GLY A 376 6.00 5.03 -20.58
CA GLY A 376 4.78 4.22 -20.63
C GLY A 376 3.83 4.37 -19.43
N GLY A 377 4.10 5.28 -18.50
CA GLY A 377 3.24 5.59 -17.37
C GLY A 377 3.35 4.62 -16.19
N ALA A 378 2.57 4.89 -15.15
CA ALA A 378 2.50 4.10 -13.92
C ALA A 378 1.10 4.21 -13.32
N HIS A 379 0.63 3.15 -12.67
CA HIS A 379 -0.62 3.07 -11.90
C HIS A 379 -0.36 3.04 -10.40
N ALA A 380 0.64 2.28 -10.00
CA ALA A 380 1.17 2.23 -8.66
C ALA A 380 2.70 2.20 -8.73
N VAL A 381 3.35 2.70 -7.67
CA VAL A 381 4.81 2.73 -7.55
C VAL A 381 5.19 2.57 -6.09
N ALA A 382 6.29 1.87 -5.84
CA ALA A 382 6.92 1.71 -4.54
C ALA A 382 8.44 1.77 -4.69
N ASN A 383 9.14 2.09 -3.60
CA ASN A 383 10.58 1.88 -3.48
C ASN A 383 10.85 0.37 -3.58
N ASP A 384 11.79 -0.06 -4.42
CA ASP A 384 12.13 -1.47 -4.63
C ASP A 384 13.13 -2.04 -3.60
N GLY A 385 13.63 -1.22 -2.68
CA GLY A 385 14.68 -1.56 -1.72
C GLY A 385 16.07 -1.72 -2.37
N ARG A 386 16.27 -1.29 -3.61
CA ARG A 386 17.48 -1.51 -4.40
C ARG A 386 18.00 -0.23 -5.04
N GLY A 387 17.56 0.93 -4.54
CA GLY A 387 17.90 2.23 -5.10
C GLY A 387 17.10 2.54 -6.36
N GLY A 388 15.87 2.04 -6.46
CA GLY A 388 14.98 2.27 -7.58
C GLY A 388 13.52 2.18 -7.17
N PHE A 389 12.67 2.07 -8.18
CA PHE A 389 11.24 1.84 -8.01
C PHE A 389 10.82 0.52 -8.64
N VAL A 390 9.82 -0.09 -8.04
CA VAL A 390 8.98 -1.09 -8.69
C VAL A 390 7.59 -0.49 -8.88
N GLY A 391 6.96 -0.74 -10.02
CA GLY A 391 5.65 -0.20 -10.31
C GLY A 391 4.82 -1.13 -11.17
N SER A 392 3.56 -0.75 -11.37
CA SER A 392 2.65 -1.43 -12.28
C SER A 392 2.01 -0.43 -13.23
N ARG A 393 1.58 -0.89 -14.40
CA ARG A 393 0.83 -0.09 -15.39
C ARG A 393 -0.10 -0.97 -16.20
N ARG A 394 -1.08 -0.36 -16.87
CA ARG A 394 -1.90 -1.07 -17.86
C ARG A 394 -1.29 -0.94 -19.26
N LYS A 395 -1.21 -2.06 -19.98
CA LYS A 395 -0.74 -2.11 -21.37
C LYS A 395 -1.57 -3.13 -22.14
N ASP A 396 -2.25 -2.69 -23.20
CA ASP A 396 -3.09 -3.56 -24.04
C ASP A 396 -4.05 -4.43 -23.24
N GLN A 397 -4.74 -3.84 -22.25
CA GLN A 397 -5.62 -4.48 -21.27
C GLN A 397 -4.96 -5.42 -20.24
N SER A 398 -3.67 -5.72 -20.37
CA SER A 398 -2.88 -6.46 -19.38
C SER A 398 -2.34 -5.54 -18.29
N LEU A 399 -2.10 -6.11 -17.11
CA LEU A 399 -1.27 -5.47 -16.08
C LEU A 399 0.20 -5.81 -16.36
N GLU A 400 1.05 -4.81 -16.47
CA GLU A 400 2.49 -4.98 -16.61
C GLU A 400 3.17 -4.49 -15.33
N VAL A 401 4.10 -5.28 -14.79
CA VAL A 401 4.98 -4.86 -13.69
C VAL A 401 6.30 -4.41 -14.29
N PHE A 402 6.87 -3.33 -13.77
CA PHE A 402 8.12 -2.77 -14.24
C PHE A 402 9.06 -2.42 -13.08
N THR A 403 10.35 -2.32 -13.38
CA THR A 403 11.35 -1.73 -12.51
C THR A 403 11.89 -0.44 -13.14
N LEU A 404 12.33 0.49 -12.29
CA LEU A 404 12.87 1.78 -12.68
C LEU A 404 14.04 2.15 -11.77
N PRO A 405 15.29 1.83 -12.17
CA PRO A 405 16.48 2.23 -11.42
C PRO A 405 16.65 3.75 -11.37
N ILE A 406 17.15 4.29 -10.25
CA ILE A 406 17.56 5.69 -10.18
C ILE A 406 18.73 5.91 -11.15
N GLY A 407 18.60 6.89 -12.05
CA GLY A 407 19.61 7.25 -13.06
C GLY A 407 19.20 6.93 -14.50
N ASP A 408 18.17 6.12 -14.72
CA ASP A 408 17.69 5.73 -16.05
C ASP A 408 16.75 6.78 -16.71
N ALA A 409 16.74 8.03 -16.22
CA ALA A 409 15.96 9.15 -16.77
C ALA A 409 14.47 8.83 -17.09
N GLY A 410 13.84 7.96 -16.31
CA GLY A 410 12.45 7.55 -16.50
C GLY A 410 12.23 6.27 -17.33
N ALA A 411 13.30 5.63 -17.84
CA ALA A 411 13.21 4.42 -18.66
C ALA A 411 12.78 3.17 -17.86
N ALA A 412 11.47 3.00 -17.70
CA ALA A 412 10.88 1.84 -17.03
C ALA A 412 11.08 0.56 -17.84
N ARG A 413 11.54 -0.51 -17.18
CA ARG A 413 11.82 -1.82 -17.79
C ARG A 413 10.72 -2.81 -17.39
N PRO A 414 9.94 -3.35 -18.34
CA PRO A 414 8.92 -4.34 -18.01
C PRO A 414 9.58 -5.64 -17.54
N VAL A 415 9.04 -6.24 -16.49
CA VAL A 415 9.59 -7.44 -15.86
C VAL A 415 8.59 -8.59 -15.75
N ALA A 416 7.29 -8.29 -15.71
CA ALA A 416 6.24 -9.30 -15.74
C ALA A 416 4.96 -8.78 -16.38
N THR A 417 4.13 -9.69 -16.89
CA THR A 417 2.80 -9.38 -17.44
C THR A 417 1.76 -10.31 -16.82
N ASN A 418 0.65 -9.74 -16.36
CA ASN A 418 -0.45 -10.39 -15.65
C ASN A 418 0.05 -11.31 -14.53
N PRO A 419 0.68 -10.75 -13.47
CA PRO A 419 1.16 -11.55 -12.36
C PRO A 419 0.02 -12.21 -11.56
N PHE A 420 -1.24 -11.78 -11.74
CA PHE A 420 -2.42 -12.34 -11.06
C PHE A 420 -3.00 -13.56 -11.78
N THR A 421 -3.73 -14.40 -11.04
CA THR A 421 -4.39 -15.59 -11.57
C THR A 421 -5.54 -15.19 -12.51
N SER A 422 -6.29 -14.14 -12.13
CA SER A 422 -7.27 -13.50 -13.01
C SER A 422 -6.58 -12.53 -13.97
N LEU A 423 -6.85 -12.68 -15.27
CA LEU A 423 -6.31 -11.78 -16.28
C LEU A 423 -6.96 -10.38 -16.20
N GLY A 424 -6.14 -9.34 -16.35
CA GLY A 424 -6.59 -7.95 -16.38
C GLY A 424 -6.52 -7.23 -15.03
N GLY A 425 -7.30 -6.16 -14.90
CA GLY A 425 -7.40 -5.34 -13.70
C GLY A 425 -6.27 -4.33 -13.50
N PHE A 426 -6.14 -3.87 -12.26
CA PHE A 426 -5.09 -2.96 -11.80
C PHE A 426 -4.53 -3.44 -10.45
N ALA A 427 -3.30 -3.06 -10.13
CA ALA A 427 -2.78 -3.27 -8.78
C ALA A 427 -3.36 -2.18 -7.86
N ALA A 428 -4.16 -2.59 -6.87
CA ALA A 428 -4.67 -1.71 -5.82
C ALA A 428 -3.55 -1.24 -4.88
N SER A 429 -2.53 -2.07 -4.67
CA SER A 429 -1.30 -1.70 -3.97
C SER A 429 -0.08 -2.40 -4.57
N ILE A 430 1.07 -1.77 -4.40
CA ILE A 430 2.38 -2.39 -4.62
C ILE A 430 3.31 -1.91 -3.51
N GLU A 431 4.04 -2.84 -2.90
CA GLU A 431 5.09 -2.55 -1.91
C GLU A 431 6.26 -3.52 -2.09
N ALA A 432 7.44 -3.18 -1.59
CA ALA A 432 8.60 -4.08 -1.62
C ALA A 432 8.90 -4.67 -0.24
N TRP A 433 9.26 -5.95 -0.21
CA TRP A 433 9.60 -6.69 1.01
C TRP A 433 10.82 -7.62 0.81
N PRO A 434 11.76 -7.73 1.76
CA PRO A 434 11.94 -6.83 2.90
C PRO A 434 12.36 -5.42 2.45
N PRO A 435 12.05 -4.37 3.23
CA PRO A 435 12.66 -3.07 3.04
C PRO A 435 14.17 -3.19 3.29
N ARG A 436 15.00 -2.54 2.46
CA ARG A 436 16.46 -2.56 2.59
C ARG A 436 17.02 -1.21 2.96
#